data_AF-A0A4V2S9X6-F1
#
_entry.id   AF-A0A4V2S9X6-F1
#
_cell.length_a   1.000
_cell.length_b   1.000
_cell.length_c   1.000
_cell.angle_alpha   90.00
_cell.angle_beta   90.00
_cell.angle_gamma   90.00
#
_symmetry.space_group_name_H-M   'P 1'
#
loop_
_entity.id
_entity.type
_entity.pdbx_description
1 polymer ?
#
loop_
_entity_poly.entity_id
_entity_poly.type
_entity_poly.pdbx_seq_one_letter_code
_entity_poly.pdbx_strand_id
1 'polypeptide(L)' 'MNKWHIYSALKNGSDIVLGDLEKMSAEEVKEGVIEYFLMSNRSGSECA' A
#
# COMPACT_ATOMS: atom_id res chain seq x y z
N MET A 1 -11.50 5.98 2.18
CA MET A 1 -10.15 5.42 1.96
C MET A 1 -10.33 4.04 1.36
N ASN A 2 -9.48 3.62 0.42
CA ASN A 2 -9.54 2.30 -0.24
C ASN A 2 -8.12 1.72 -0.37
N LYS A 3 -7.97 0.48 -0.85
CA LYS A 3 -6.66 -0.17 -1.00
C LYS A 3 -5.61 0.64 -1.76
N TRP A 4 -6.03 1.45 -2.74
CA TRP A 4 -5.14 2.33 -3.50
C TRP A 4 -4.55 3.47 -2.67
N HIS A 5 -5.24 3.89 -1.61
CA HIS A 5 -4.76 4.92 -0.70
C HIS A 5 -3.60 4.38 0.16
N ILE A 6 -3.70 3.15 0.65
CA ILE A 6 -2.61 2.44 1.34
C ILE A 6 -1.41 2.26 0.42
N TYR A 7 -1.65 1.77 -0.81
CA TYR A 7 -0.61 1.64 -1.82
C TYR A 7 0.11 2.96 -2.08
N SER A 8 -0.63 4.05 -2.29
CA SER A 8 -0.07 5.37 -2.59
C SER A 8 0.74 5.92 -1.42
N ALA A 9 0.25 5.75 -0.19
CA ALA A 9 0.95 6.19 1.01
C ALA A 9 2.27 5.43 1.20
N LEU A 10 2.26 4.10 1.04
CA LEU A 10 3.48 3.29 1.09
C LEU A 10 4.46 3.65 -0.04
N LYS A 11 3.95 3.88 -1.25
CA LYS A 11 4.77 4.26 -2.42
C LYS A 11 5.46 5.61 -2.26
N ASN A 12 4.74 6.60 -1.73
CA ASN A 12 5.24 7.97 -1.62
C ASN A 12 5.86 8.28 -0.25
N GLY A 13 5.93 7.30 0.66
CA GLY A 13 6.36 7.52 2.05
C GLY A 13 5.49 8.54 2.77
N SER A 14 4.21 8.62 2.43
CA SER A 14 3.27 9.57 3.02
C SER A 14 2.67 9.02 4.30
N ASP A 15 2.41 9.92 5.25
CA ASP A 15 1.81 9.56 6.53
C ASP A 15 0.36 9.10 6.34
N ILE A 16 -0.05 8.05 7.06
CA ILE A 16 -1.42 7.55 7.06
C ILE A 16 -2.02 7.90 8.41
N VAL A 17 -3.08 8.70 8.41
CA VAL A 17 -3.83 9.02 9.62
C VAL A 17 -4.42 7.74 10.21
N LEU A 18 -3.99 7.38 11.42
CA LEU A 18 -4.37 6.13 12.07
C LEU A 18 -5.90 5.96 12.17
N GLY A 19 -6.62 7.03 12.48
CA GLY A 19 -8.08 7.02 12.60
C GLY A 19 -8.83 6.77 11.29
N ASP A 20 -8.19 6.94 10.14
CA ASP A 20 -8.76 6.53 8.85
C ASP A 20 -8.41 5.09 8.51
N LEU A 21 -7.27 4.59 8.99
CA LEU A 21 -6.89 3.17 8.93
C LEU A 21 -7.85 2.30 9.77
N GLU A 22 -8.22 2.76 10.96
CA GLU A 22 -9.15 2.05 11.86
C GLU A 22 -10.57 1.89 11.28
N LYS A 23 -10.97 2.77 10.35
CA LYS A 23 -12.25 2.70 9.64
C LYS A 23 -12.21 1.73 8.45
N MET A 24 -11.02 1.25 8.06
CA MET A 24 -10.87 0.32 6.95
C MET A 24 -11.01 -1.12 7.41
N SER A 25 -11.54 -1.95 6.52
CA SER A 25 -11.52 -3.39 6.71
C SER A 25 -10.08 -3.91 6.63
N ALA A 26 -9.74 -4.86 7.50
CA ALA A 26 -8.42 -5.50 7.49
C ALA A 26 -8.05 -6.09 6.12
N GLU A 27 -9.05 -6.55 5.35
CA GLU A 27 -8.87 -7.04 3.98
C GLU A 27 -8.37 -5.95 3.02
N GLU A 28 -8.94 -4.75 3.04
CA GLU A 28 -8.53 -3.66 2.15
C GLU A 28 -7.11 -3.16 2.47
N VAL A 29 -6.77 -3.11 3.76
CA VAL A 29 -5.41 -2.76 4.20
C VAL A 29 -4.42 -3.83 3.72
N LYS A 30 -4.76 -5.11 3.88
CA LYS A 30 -3.95 -6.23 3.42
C LYS A 30 -3.76 -6.20 1.90
N GLU A 31 -4.83 -5.98 1.12
CA GLU A 31 -4.73 -5.84 -0.34
C GLU A 31 -3.82 -4.68 -0.75
N GLY A 32 -3.94 -3.51 -0.13
CA GLY A 32 -3.10 -2.35 -0.44
C GLY A 32 -1.61 -2.57 -0.17
N VAL A 33 -1.28 -3.28 0.92
CA VAL A 33 0.09 -3.68 1.25
C VAL A 33 0.62 -4.71 0.25
N ILE A 34 -0.18 -5.72 -0.10
CA ILE A 34 0.21 -6.75 -1.09
C ILE A 34 0.49 -6.11 -2.45
N GLU A 35 -0.39 -5.22 -2.93
CA GLU A 35 -0.21 -4.52 -4.21
C GLU A 35 1.09 -3.70 -4.22
N TYR A 36 1.41 -3.03 -3.10
CA TYR A 36 2.67 -2.31 -2.98
C TYR A 36 3.87 -3.24 -3.15
N PHE A 37 3.91 -4.37 -2.44
CA PHE A 37 5.02 -5.33 -2.57
C PHE A 37 5.11 -5.98 -3.95
N LEU A 38 3.98 -6.32 -4.57
CA LEU A 38 3.95 -6.89 -5.92
C LEU A 38 4.51 -5.91 -6.96
N MET A 39 4.17 -4.63 -6.85
CA MET A 39 4.66 -3.60 -7.77
C MET A 39 6.12 -3.22 -7.49
N SER A 40 6.52 -3.10 -6.21
CA SER A 40 7.91 -2.84 -5.83
C SER A 40 8.86 -3.98 -6.23
N ASN A 41 8.40 -5.24 -6.15
CA ASN A 41 9.19 -6.40 -6.61
C ASN A 41 9.30 -6.48 -8.13
N ARG A 42 8.33 -5.96 -8.89
CA ARG A 42 8.45 -5.87 -10.37
C ARG A 42 9.51 -4.87 -10.81
N SER A 43 9.68 -3.77 -10.07
CA SER A 43 10.75 -2.79 -10.33
C SER A 43 12.15 -3.31 -9.95
N GLY A 44 12.24 -4.40 -9.18
CA GLY A 44 13.51 -5.07 -8.87
C GLY A 44 14.04 -6.01 -9.96
N SER A 45 13.27 -6.28 -11.01
CA SER A 45 13.65 -7.20 -12.10
C SER A 45 14.18 -6.50 -13.35
N GLU A 46 14.43 -5.19 -13.32
CA GLU A 46 14.98 -4.43 -14.46
C GLU A 46 16.49 -4.13 -14.34
N CYS A 47 17.20 -4.64 -13.33
CA CYS A 47 18.67 -4.63 -13.27
C CYS A 47 19.22 -5.82 -12.46
N ALA A 48 19.34 -6.98 -13.12
CA ALA A 48 20.30 -8.01 -12.74
C ALA A 48 20.78 -8.73 -14.01
#